data_AF-A0A842P0P2-F1
#
_entry.id   AF-A0A842P0P2-F1
#
_cell.length_a   1.000
_cell.length_b   1.000
_cell.length_c   1.000
_cell.angle_alpha   90.00
_cell.angle_beta   90.00
_cell.angle_gamma   90.00
#
_symmetry.space_group_name_H-M   'P 1'
#
loop_
_entity.id
_entity.type
_entity.pdbx_description
1 polymer ?
#
loop_
_entity_poly.entity_id
_entity_poly.type
_entity_poly.pdbx_seq_one_letter_code
_entity_poly.pdbx_strand_id
1 'polypeptide(L)'
;MIEVNPHAGVKVVVDPIEVISTEKVLVKVQPGCLWTELMQDGRHVGAVIQGPAEYAFDAIAETEEGALGKSFRGDMGGFKIYVGGTDLQGSSRAASHEEFLTRDFSSAEDFIEGVCGALGLHNLHNDSNVSSSGGLGEGVVIWSDDGVKKNVITAKGGSQVLVKDKTVYTLSDESYVMVDDGRVSIRGPGGKRLVIDEGGIIEPEELRNLGPRIAKEVADSLKDLKSTMRRRRREDVPR
;
A
#
# COMPACT_ATOMS: atom_id res chain seq x y z
N MET A 1 21.51 7.86 0.53
CA MET A 1 20.80 8.49 -0.63
C MET A 1 20.54 7.42 -1.67
N ILE A 2 19.36 7.42 -2.31
CA ILE A 2 19.03 6.47 -3.39
C ILE A 2 19.49 7.05 -4.73
N GLU A 3 20.22 6.26 -5.50
CA GLU A 3 20.79 6.65 -6.79
C GLU A 3 20.88 5.48 -7.77
N VAL A 4 21.03 5.77 -9.06
CA VAL A 4 21.26 4.74 -10.10
C VAL A 4 22.73 4.34 -10.09
N ASN A 5 23.04 3.06 -10.28
CA ASN A 5 24.42 2.62 -10.50
C ASN A 5 24.87 2.96 -11.93
N PRO A 6 25.75 3.97 -12.15
CA PRO A 6 26.17 4.34 -13.50
C PRO A 6 27.05 3.27 -14.16
N HIS A 7 27.63 2.36 -13.38
CA HIS A 7 28.55 1.33 -13.87
C HIS A 7 27.87 -0.01 -14.19
N ALA A 8 26.64 -0.23 -13.72
CA ALA A 8 25.89 -1.47 -13.98
C ALA A 8 25.42 -1.60 -15.44
N GLY A 9 25.38 -0.47 -16.16
CA GLY A 9 24.77 -0.39 -17.47
C GLY A 9 23.26 -0.63 -17.43
N VAL A 10 22.65 -0.72 -18.60
CA VAL A 10 21.23 -1.05 -18.75
C VAL A 10 21.10 -2.49 -19.20
N LYS A 11 20.20 -3.21 -18.54
CA LYS A 11 19.90 -4.61 -18.81
C LYS A 11 18.49 -4.72 -19.38
N VAL A 12 18.23 -5.85 -20.01
CA VAL A 12 16.92 -6.23 -20.51
C VAL A 12 16.53 -7.58 -19.93
N VAL A 13 15.30 -7.69 -19.45
CA VAL A 13 14.70 -8.93 -18.98
C VAL A 13 14.45 -9.83 -20.18
N VAL A 14 14.96 -11.07 -20.15
CA VAL A 14 14.77 -12.05 -21.24
C VAL A 14 13.73 -13.11 -20.89
N ASP A 15 13.64 -13.47 -19.61
CA ASP A 15 12.68 -14.42 -19.08
C ASP A 15 11.77 -13.72 -18.06
N PRO A 16 10.46 -14.04 -18.03
CA PRO A 16 9.56 -13.43 -17.07
C PRO A 16 10.03 -13.72 -15.64
N ILE A 17 9.93 -12.72 -14.76
CA ILE A 17 10.39 -12.84 -13.37
C ILE A 17 9.39 -12.22 -12.41
N GLU A 18 9.13 -12.92 -11.32
CA GLU A 18 8.27 -12.47 -10.22
C GLU A 18 9.13 -11.73 -9.20
N VAL A 19 9.10 -10.40 -9.24
CA VAL A 19 9.89 -9.56 -8.31
C VAL A 19 9.27 -9.51 -6.92
N ILE A 20 7.95 -9.71 -6.85
CA ILE A 20 7.19 -9.98 -5.62
C ILE A 20 6.34 -11.23 -5.89
N SER A 21 6.43 -12.22 -5.00
CA SER A 21 5.65 -13.46 -5.08
C SER A 21 5.34 -13.94 -3.67
N THR A 22 4.17 -13.57 -3.18
CA THR A 22 3.59 -14.05 -1.93
C THR A 22 2.24 -14.70 -2.23
N GLU A 23 1.62 -15.32 -1.24
CA GLU A 23 0.28 -15.92 -1.40
C GLU A 23 -0.76 -14.90 -1.89
N LYS A 24 -0.65 -13.64 -1.45
CA LYS A 24 -1.64 -12.59 -1.72
C LYS A 24 -1.17 -11.57 -2.73
N VAL A 25 0.11 -11.50 -3.06
CA VAL A 25 0.67 -10.46 -3.93
C VAL A 25 1.61 -11.06 -4.95
N LEU A 26 1.37 -10.72 -6.20
CA LEU A 26 2.23 -11.02 -7.32
C LEU A 26 2.59 -9.72 -8.03
N VAL A 27 3.87 -9.50 -8.28
CA VAL A 27 4.33 -8.52 -9.26
C VAL A 27 5.28 -9.21 -10.21
N LYS A 28 4.94 -9.18 -11.50
CA LYS A 28 5.66 -9.90 -12.54
C LYS A 28 6.16 -8.92 -13.60
N VAL A 29 7.46 -9.01 -13.88
CA VAL A 29 8.15 -8.25 -14.91
C VAL A 29 8.28 -9.14 -16.14
N GLN A 30 7.80 -8.66 -17.29
CA GLN A 30 7.78 -9.44 -18.53
C GLN A 30 9.07 -9.24 -19.34
N PRO A 31 9.37 -10.15 -20.28
CA PRO A 31 10.47 -9.99 -21.22
C PRO A 31 10.43 -8.65 -21.98
N GLY A 32 11.62 -8.17 -22.33
CA GLY A 32 11.86 -6.89 -22.99
C GLY A 32 11.94 -5.70 -22.02
N CYS A 33 11.62 -5.85 -20.73
CA CYS A 33 11.77 -4.75 -19.77
C CYS A 33 13.22 -4.27 -19.67
N LEU A 34 13.45 -2.98 -19.88
CA LEU A 34 14.73 -2.34 -19.62
C LEU A 34 14.83 -2.02 -18.13
N TRP A 35 16.00 -2.24 -17.54
CA TRP A 35 16.20 -1.88 -16.14
C TRP A 35 17.65 -1.52 -15.84
N THR A 36 17.82 -0.76 -14.76
CA THR A 36 19.12 -0.43 -14.18
C THR A 36 19.08 -0.62 -12.67
N GLU A 37 20.24 -0.85 -12.08
CA GLU A 37 20.40 -1.07 -10.65
C GLU A 37 20.17 0.21 -9.86
N LEU A 38 19.45 0.05 -8.75
CA LEU A 38 19.22 1.07 -7.75
C LEU A 38 20.12 0.81 -6.54
N MET A 39 20.85 1.84 -6.13
CA MET A 39 21.81 1.80 -5.04
C MET A 39 21.36 2.70 -3.89
N GLN A 40 21.67 2.28 -2.67
CA GLN A 40 21.57 3.10 -1.48
C GLN A 40 22.83 2.92 -0.64
N ASP A 41 23.55 4.02 -0.40
CA ASP A 41 24.77 4.05 0.41
C ASP A 41 25.80 2.99 -0.06
N GLY A 42 25.96 2.88 -1.38
CA GLY A 42 26.88 1.93 -2.03
C GLY A 42 26.40 0.47 -2.07
N ARG A 43 25.18 0.17 -1.62
CA ARG A 43 24.60 -1.18 -1.65
C ARG A 43 23.48 -1.27 -2.67
N HIS A 44 23.41 -2.37 -3.40
CA HIS A 44 22.27 -2.68 -4.27
C HIS A 44 21.01 -2.87 -3.42
N VAL A 45 19.95 -2.16 -3.76
CA VAL A 45 18.65 -2.23 -3.06
C VAL A 45 17.49 -2.62 -3.98
N GLY A 46 17.67 -2.56 -5.29
CA GLY A 46 16.64 -2.95 -6.25
C GLY A 46 16.91 -2.40 -7.65
N ALA A 47 15.86 -2.05 -8.37
CA ALA A 47 15.96 -1.64 -9.76
C ALA A 47 14.92 -0.57 -10.13
N VAL A 48 15.25 0.22 -11.15
CA VAL A 48 14.25 0.98 -11.89
C VAL A 48 14.01 0.28 -13.22
N ILE A 49 12.74 0.01 -13.51
CA ILE A 49 12.28 -0.87 -14.60
C ILE A 49 11.35 -0.06 -15.50
N GLN A 50 11.57 -0.15 -16.81
CA GLN A 50 10.65 0.34 -17.83
C GLN A 50 10.18 -0.85 -18.67
N GLY A 51 8.87 -0.95 -18.86
CA GLY A 51 8.28 -1.93 -19.76
C GLY A 51 7.03 -2.61 -19.23
N PRO A 52 6.58 -3.68 -19.91
CA PRO A 52 5.42 -4.47 -19.51
C PRO A 52 5.66 -5.16 -18.17
N ALA A 53 4.88 -4.78 -17.17
CA ALA A 53 4.81 -5.45 -15.88
C ALA A 53 3.36 -5.50 -15.43
N GLU A 54 3.00 -6.55 -14.71
CA GLU A 54 1.65 -6.78 -14.21
C GLU A 54 1.68 -7.04 -12.70
N TYR A 55 0.56 -6.77 -12.04
CA TYR A 55 0.35 -7.17 -10.65
C TYR A 55 -0.96 -7.92 -10.48
N ALA A 56 -0.96 -8.76 -9.45
CA ALA A 56 -2.15 -9.21 -8.76
C ALA A 56 -2.00 -8.92 -7.27
N PHE A 57 -3.06 -8.39 -6.66
CA PHE A 57 -3.14 -8.16 -5.23
C PHE A 57 -4.47 -8.72 -4.75
N ASP A 58 -4.42 -9.78 -3.98
CA ASP A 58 -5.57 -10.48 -3.48
C ASP A 58 -5.91 -10.03 -2.06
N ALA A 59 -6.88 -9.12 -1.95
CA ALA A 59 -7.37 -8.65 -0.65
C ALA A 59 -8.43 -9.57 -0.05
N ILE A 60 -8.29 -10.89 -0.24
CA ILE A 60 -9.15 -11.91 0.38
C ILE A 60 -8.58 -12.30 1.74
N ALA A 61 -9.29 -11.89 2.78
CA ALA A 61 -9.10 -12.37 4.14
C ALA A 61 -10.13 -13.48 4.42
N GLU A 62 -9.65 -14.63 4.86
CA GLU A 62 -10.51 -15.69 5.39
C GLU A 62 -10.88 -15.37 6.84
N THR A 63 -12.16 -15.47 7.17
CA THR A 63 -12.66 -15.25 8.53
C THR A 63 -13.57 -16.41 8.93
N GLU A 64 -13.87 -16.53 10.23
CA GLU A 64 -14.84 -17.52 10.75
C GLU A 64 -16.24 -17.39 10.12
N GLU A 65 -16.58 -16.21 9.57
CA GLU A 65 -17.87 -15.93 8.92
C GLU A 65 -17.83 -16.11 7.38
N GLY A 66 -16.67 -16.48 6.82
CA GLY A 66 -16.47 -16.69 5.39
C GLY A 66 -15.31 -15.89 4.80
N ALA A 67 -15.02 -16.13 3.52
CA ALA A 67 -14.01 -15.41 2.76
C ALA A 67 -14.59 -14.08 2.25
N LEU A 68 -13.93 -12.98 2.59
CA LEU A 68 -14.30 -11.65 2.12
C LEU A 68 -13.09 -11.03 1.44
N GLY A 69 -13.24 -10.67 0.17
CA GLY A 69 -12.17 -9.94 -0.49
C GLY A 69 -12.48 -9.40 -1.86
N LYS A 70 -11.53 -8.59 -2.29
CA LYS A 70 -11.48 -7.98 -3.60
C LYS A 70 -10.11 -8.26 -4.19
N SER A 71 -10.08 -8.98 -5.29
CA SER A 71 -8.84 -9.19 -6.04
C SER A 71 -8.64 -8.03 -7.01
N PHE A 72 -7.44 -7.45 -7.01
CA PHE A 72 -7.02 -6.43 -7.94
C PHE A 72 -6.01 -7.03 -8.90
N ARG A 73 -6.18 -6.76 -10.18
CA ARG A 73 -5.22 -7.09 -11.22
C ARG A 73 -5.07 -5.92 -12.17
N GLY A 74 -3.89 -5.76 -12.73
CA GLY A 74 -3.68 -4.76 -13.77
C GLY A 74 -2.26 -4.71 -14.27
N ASP A 75 -2.11 -4.00 -15.37
CA ASP A 75 -0.83 -3.62 -15.91
C ASP A 75 -0.27 -2.41 -15.16
N MET A 76 1.05 -2.29 -15.14
CA MET A 76 1.74 -1.12 -14.62
C MET A 76 2.25 -0.27 -15.78
N GLY A 77 1.85 1.01 -15.84
CA GLY A 77 2.39 1.98 -16.78
C GLY A 77 3.76 2.54 -16.38
N GLY A 78 4.41 3.27 -17.30
CA GLY A 78 5.57 4.11 -17.00
C GLY A 78 6.80 3.39 -16.42
N PHE A 79 7.57 4.12 -15.61
CA PHE A 79 8.67 3.57 -14.82
C PHE A 79 8.14 2.93 -13.54
N LYS A 80 8.79 1.82 -13.14
CA LYS A 80 8.54 1.09 -11.90
C LYS A 80 9.80 1.12 -11.09
N ILE A 81 9.70 1.51 -9.83
CA ILE A 81 10.80 1.49 -8.89
C ILE A 81 10.56 0.30 -7.98
N TYR A 82 11.41 -0.70 -8.11
CA TYR A 82 11.41 -1.90 -7.30
C TYR A 82 12.52 -1.81 -6.25
N VAL A 83 12.19 -2.07 -4.99
CA VAL A 83 13.14 -2.24 -3.89
C VAL A 83 12.84 -3.56 -3.20
N GLY A 84 13.79 -4.50 -3.23
CA GLY A 84 13.57 -5.86 -2.71
C GLY A 84 14.74 -6.80 -2.98
N GLY A 85 14.56 -8.06 -2.59
CA GLY A 85 15.62 -9.07 -2.60
C GLY A 85 15.69 -9.93 -3.85
N THR A 86 14.77 -9.78 -4.80
CA THR A 86 14.71 -10.66 -5.99
C THR A 86 15.81 -10.31 -6.99
N ASP A 87 16.53 -11.34 -7.43
CA ASP A 87 17.61 -11.21 -8.40
C ASP A 87 17.09 -11.07 -9.84
N LEU A 88 16.97 -9.83 -10.30
CA LEU A 88 16.67 -9.52 -11.71
C LEU A 88 17.82 -9.90 -12.65
N GLN A 89 19.06 -9.99 -12.16
CA GLN A 89 20.23 -10.23 -13.00
C GLN A 89 20.21 -11.64 -13.60
N GLY A 90 19.75 -12.64 -12.85
CA GLY A 90 19.63 -14.02 -13.32
C GLY A 90 18.70 -14.22 -14.53
N SER A 91 17.69 -13.35 -14.70
CA SER A 91 16.73 -13.40 -15.82
C SER A 91 16.98 -12.31 -16.87
N SER A 92 18.18 -11.72 -16.90
CA SER A 92 18.49 -10.57 -17.74
C SER A 92 19.82 -10.69 -18.48
N ARG A 93 19.97 -9.88 -19.53
CA ARG A 93 21.25 -9.65 -20.22
C ARG A 93 21.49 -8.16 -20.44
N ALA A 94 22.67 -7.79 -20.94
CA ALA A 94 22.91 -6.42 -21.41
C ALA A 94 21.92 -6.03 -22.51
N ALA A 95 21.40 -4.80 -22.43
CA ALA A 95 20.49 -4.25 -23.44
C ALA A 95 21.27 -3.91 -24.72
N SER A 96 20.69 -4.24 -25.86
CA SER A 96 21.14 -3.87 -27.20
C SER A 96 20.57 -2.52 -27.62
N HIS A 97 21.17 -1.92 -28.65
CA HIS A 97 20.68 -0.63 -29.19
C HIS A 97 19.21 -0.70 -29.64
N GLU A 98 18.81 -1.79 -30.29
CA GLU A 98 17.43 -1.99 -30.76
C GLU A 98 16.42 -1.97 -29.61
N GLU A 99 16.77 -2.50 -28.45
CA GLU A 99 15.87 -2.56 -27.29
C GLU A 99 15.58 -1.18 -26.70
N PHE A 100 16.56 -0.27 -26.73
CA PHE A 100 16.31 1.14 -26.38
C PHE A 100 15.30 1.77 -27.35
N LEU A 101 15.50 1.58 -28.66
CA LEU A 101 14.63 2.15 -29.68
C LEU A 101 13.20 1.62 -29.58
N THR A 102 13.00 0.34 -29.25
CA THR A 102 11.64 -0.21 -29.02
C THR A 102 10.91 0.41 -27.83
N ARG A 103 11.62 1.17 -26.99
CA ARG A 103 11.12 1.83 -25.77
C ARG A 103 11.23 3.34 -25.82
N ASP A 104 11.37 3.88 -27.03
CA ASP A 104 11.47 5.32 -27.28
C ASP A 104 12.69 5.98 -26.59
N PHE A 105 13.75 5.20 -26.34
CA PHE A 105 15.05 5.71 -25.89
C PHE A 105 16.07 5.63 -27.03
N SER A 106 16.83 6.70 -27.19
CA SER A 106 17.89 6.81 -28.19
C SER A 106 19.19 6.10 -27.76
N SER A 107 19.42 5.94 -26.46
CA SER A 107 20.61 5.27 -25.93
C SER A 107 20.44 4.82 -24.47
N ALA A 108 21.48 4.20 -23.91
CA ALA A 108 21.55 3.90 -22.48
C ALA A 108 21.52 5.18 -21.63
N GLU A 109 22.22 6.23 -22.05
CA GLU A 109 22.25 7.51 -21.35
C GLU A 109 20.87 8.16 -21.29
N ASP A 110 20.12 8.14 -22.41
CA ASP A 110 18.75 8.64 -22.49
C ASP A 110 17.80 7.87 -21.55
N PHE A 111 17.94 6.53 -21.51
CA PHE A 111 17.21 5.72 -20.53
C PHE A 111 17.56 6.10 -19.08
N ILE A 112 18.83 6.28 -18.76
CA ILE A 112 19.29 6.65 -17.41
C ILE A 112 18.78 8.05 -17.02
N GLU A 113 18.74 9.00 -17.96
CA GLU A 113 18.12 10.31 -17.75
C GLU A 113 16.63 10.18 -17.40
N GLY A 114 15.89 9.36 -18.16
CA GLY A 114 14.49 9.06 -17.86
C GLY A 114 14.29 8.43 -16.47
N VAL A 115 15.18 7.52 -16.07
CA VAL A 115 15.19 6.92 -14.73
C VAL A 115 15.41 7.98 -13.65
N CYS A 116 16.39 8.87 -13.82
CA CYS A 116 16.64 9.97 -12.88
C CYS A 116 15.42 10.89 -12.75
N GLY A 117 14.75 11.18 -13.87
CA GLY A 117 13.47 11.91 -13.88
C GLY A 117 12.40 11.21 -13.05
N ALA A 118 12.25 9.89 -13.21
CA ALA A 118 11.31 9.09 -12.42
C ALA A 118 11.66 9.13 -10.91
N LEU A 119 12.92 8.92 -10.53
CA LEU A 119 13.36 9.00 -9.13
C LEU A 119 13.06 10.38 -8.51
N GLY A 120 13.28 11.45 -9.29
CA GLY A 120 12.93 12.82 -8.93
C GLY A 120 11.43 13.01 -8.67
N LEU A 121 10.57 12.57 -9.58
CA LEU A 121 9.11 12.59 -9.41
C LEU A 121 8.68 11.83 -8.16
N HIS A 122 9.38 10.74 -7.83
CA HIS A 122 9.07 9.93 -6.67
C HIS A 122 9.59 10.51 -5.33
N ASN A 123 10.35 11.61 -5.34
CA ASN A 123 10.99 12.22 -4.14
C ASN A 123 11.86 11.25 -3.34
N LEU A 124 12.38 10.20 -3.97
CA LEU A 124 13.21 9.20 -3.28
C LEU A 124 14.59 9.73 -2.88
N HIS A 125 14.99 10.88 -3.43
CA HIS A 125 16.26 11.54 -3.12
C HIS A 125 16.37 12.06 -1.68
N ASN A 126 15.25 12.36 -0.99
CA ASN A 126 15.31 13.29 0.15
C ASN A 126 15.15 12.75 1.57
N ASP A 127 14.59 11.56 1.84
CA ASP A 127 14.59 11.03 3.24
C ASP A 127 14.02 9.61 3.36
N SER A 128 14.16 8.79 2.31
CA SER A 128 13.48 7.50 2.29
C SER A 128 14.37 6.42 2.93
N ASN A 129 14.07 6.06 4.18
CA ASN A 129 14.58 4.86 4.85
C ASN A 129 13.99 3.59 4.20
N VAL A 130 14.08 3.46 2.88
CA VAL A 130 13.64 2.26 2.14
C VAL A 130 14.68 1.16 2.35
N SER A 131 14.57 0.46 3.47
CA SER A 131 15.46 -0.65 3.76
C SER A 131 15.03 -1.87 2.93
N SER A 132 15.95 -2.40 2.12
CA SER A 132 15.79 -3.62 1.30
C SER A 132 15.66 -4.93 2.10
N SER A 133 15.17 -4.87 3.34
CA SER A 133 15.14 -6.00 4.28
C SER A 133 13.97 -6.97 4.06
N GLY A 134 13.50 -7.13 2.83
CA GLY A 134 12.53 -8.17 2.47
C GLY A 134 13.23 -9.49 2.13
N GLY A 135 12.58 -10.61 2.45
CA GLY A 135 12.98 -11.93 1.94
C GLY A 135 12.87 -12.05 0.42
N LEU A 136 13.25 -13.21 -0.14
CA LEU A 136 13.01 -13.50 -1.55
C LEU A 136 11.50 -13.44 -1.84
N GLY A 137 11.11 -12.76 -2.93
CA GLY A 137 9.69 -12.57 -3.27
C GLY A 137 8.99 -11.47 -2.46
N GLU A 138 9.70 -10.75 -1.59
CA GLU A 138 9.22 -9.57 -0.88
C GLU A 138 9.82 -8.29 -1.47
N GLY A 139 9.13 -7.17 -1.27
CA GLY A 139 9.61 -5.88 -1.70
C GLY A 139 8.55 -4.80 -1.77
N VAL A 140 8.97 -3.67 -2.33
CA VAL A 140 8.14 -2.51 -2.62
C VAL A 140 8.24 -2.21 -4.11
N VAL A 141 7.10 -1.98 -4.76
CA VAL A 141 7.02 -1.50 -6.14
C VAL A 141 6.23 -0.20 -6.15
N ILE A 142 6.84 0.85 -6.69
CA ILE A 142 6.22 2.17 -6.86
C ILE A 142 6.12 2.44 -8.35
N TRP A 143 4.95 2.87 -8.84
CA TRP A 143 4.78 3.29 -10.22
C TRP A 143 3.78 4.44 -10.34
N SER A 144 3.68 5.01 -11.54
CA SER A 144 2.69 6.01 -11.87
C SER A 144 2.19 5.80 -13.30
N ASP A 145 0.87 5.74 -13.47
CA ASP A 145 0.26 5.56 -14.78
C ASP A 145 0.16 6.88 -15.56
N ASP A 146 0.06 8.02 -14.85
CA ASP A 146 -0.12 9.37 -15.41
C ASP A 146 1.03 10.35 -15.08
N GLY A 147 2.07 9.88 -14.37
CA GLY A 147 3.19 10.69 -13.89
C GLY A 147 2.87 11.57 -12.67
N VAL A 148 1.63 11.56 -12.18
CA VAL A 148 1.15 12.42 -11.09
C VAL A 148 0.74 11.59 -9.88
N LYS A 149 -0.11 10.59 -10.07
CA LYS A 149 -0.58 9.70 -9.02
C LYS A 149 0.39 8.55 -8.83
N LYS A 150 0.83 8.37 -7.59
CA LYS A 150 1.72 7.26 -7.20
C LYS A 150 0.86 6.08 -6.75
N ASN A 151 1.10 4.96 -7.39
CA ASN A 151 0.63 3.65 -6.95
C ASN A 151 1.78 2.93 -6.23
N VAL A 152 1.46 2.17 -5.19
CA VAL A 152 2.45 1.47 -4.38
C VAL A 152 1.95 0.07 -4.05
N ILE A 153 2.80 -0.94 -4.23
CA ILE A 153 2.61 -2.27 -3.66
C ILE A 153 3.76 -2.52 -2.69
N THR A 154 3.42 -2.97 -1.48
CA THR A 154 4.37 -3.47 -0.50
C THR A 154 3.97 -4.88 -0.12
N ALA A 155 4.94 -5.80 -0.10
CA ALA A 155 4.78 -7.13 0.47
C ALA A 155 5.99 -7.43 1.33
N LYS A 156 5.79 -7.53 2.65
CA LYS A 156 6.88 -7.78 3.61
C LYS A 156 6.35 -8.57 4.81
N GLY A 157 6.85 -9.79 5.00
CA GLY A 157 6.30 -10.74 5.95
C GLY A 157 4.79 -10.96 5.72
N GLY A 158 4.03 -11.00 6.82
CA GLY A 158 2.57 -11.11 6.79
C GLY A 158 1.83 -9.81 6.47
N SER A 159 2.52 -8.69 6.15
CA SER A 159 1.86 -7.42 5.84
C SER A 159 1.98 -7.06 4.36
N GLN A 160 0.84 -6.77 3.73
CA GLN A 160 0.78 -6.33 2.35
C GLN A 160 -0.05 -5.06 2.20
N VAL A 161 0.41 -4.14 1.37
CA VAL A 161 -0.25 -2.84 1.14
C VAL A 161 -0.36 -2.58 -0.35
N LEU A 162 -1.53 -2.13 -0.80
CA LEU A 162 -1.75 -1.57 -2.13
C LEU A 162 -2.27 -0.14 -1.98
N VAL A 163 -1.58 0.82 -2.56
CA VAL A 163 -2.06 2.19 -2.76
C VAL A 163 -2.37 2.36 -4.24
N LYS A 164 -3.62 2.68 -4.58
CA LYS A 164 -4.05 2.93 -5.96
C LYS A 164 -5.09 4.04 -6.01
N ASP A 165 -4.91 5.04 -6.86
CA ASP A 165 -5.88 6.13 -7.09
C ASP A 165 -6.32 6.88 -5.81
N LYS A 166 -5.43 7.01 -4.82
CA LYS A 166 -5.67 7.56 -3.45
C LYS A 166 -6.40 6.62 -2.49
N THR A 167 -6.77 5.42 -2.93
CA THR A 167 -7.26 4.37 -2.05
C THR A 167 -6.10 3.56 -1.49
N VAL A 168 -6.09 3.33 -0.18
CA VAL A 168 -5.11 2.47 0.51
C VAL A 168 -5.80 1.19 0.93
N TYR A 169 -5.21 0.04 0.61
CA TYR A 169 -5.60 -1.30 1.03
C TYR A 169 -4.46 -1.89 1.83
N THR A 170 -4.72 -2.36 3.05
CA THR A 170 -3.75 -3.07 3.90
C THR A 170 -4.31 -4.41 4.27
N LEU A 171 -3.48 -5.44 4.12
CA LEU A 171 -3.71 -6.81 4.53
C LEU A 171 -2.69 -7.20 5.59
N SER A 172 -3.20 -7.89 6.59
CA SER A 172 -2.45 -8.70 7.54
C SER A 172 -3.24 -9.97 7.78
N ASP A 173 -2.60 -11.02 8.31
CA ASP A 173 -3.12 -12.39 8.43
C ASP A 173 -4.60 -12.51 8.86
N GLU A 174 -5.17 -11.54 9.60
CA GLU A 174 -6.58 -11.53 9.99
C GLU A 174 -7.27 -10.15 9.95
N SER A 175 -6.63 -9.14 9.34
CA SER A 175 -7.22 -7.80 9.31
C SER A 175 -7.01 -7.06 8.00
N TYR A 176 -8.05 -6.31 7.63
CA TYR A 176 -8.15 -5.55 6.40
C TYR A 176 -8.43 -4.09 6.74
N VAL A 177 -7.62 -3.18 6.21
CA VAL A 177 -7.86 -1.73 6.32
C VAL A 177 -7.97 -1.14 4.94
N MET A 178 -9.05 -0.39 4.71
CA MET A 178 -9.27 0.38 3.49
C MET A 178 -9.46 1.84 3.84
N VAL A 179 -8.72 2.72 3.18
CA VAL A 179 -8.92 4.18 3.26
C VAL A 179 -9.29 4.66 1.88
N ASP A 180 -10.49 5.21 1.73
CA ASP A 180 -11.04 5.69 0.46
C ASP A 180 -11.87 6.96 0.68
N ASP A 181 -11.56 8.05 -0.04
CA ASP A 181 -12.30 9.32 0.00
C ASP A 181 -12.68 9.81 1.42
N GLY A 182 -11.70 9.84 2.33
CA GLY A 182 -11.91 10.26 3.73
C GLY A 182 -12.63 9.25 4.62
N ARG A 183 -13.04 8.09 4.08
CA ARG A 183 -13.60 6.97 4.82
C ARG A 183 -12.53 5.94 5.15
N VAL A 184 -12.48 5.53 6.42
CA VAL A 184 -11.64 4.43 6.91
C VAL A 184 -12.55 3.24 7.21
N SER A 185 -12.27 2.09 6.62
CA SER A 185 -12.97 0.83 6.88
C SER A 185 -11.96 -0.20 7.37
N ILE A 186 -12.10 -0.59 8.63
CA ILE A 186 -11.30 -1.63 9.28
C ILE A 186 -12.18 -2.87 9.42
N ARG A 187 -11.68 -4.02 9.00
CA ARG A 187 -12.23 -5.33 9.37
C ARG A 187 -11.18 -6.07 10.17
N GLY A 188 -11.54 -6.42 11.40
CA GLY A 188 -10.69 -7.20 12.29
C GLY A 188 -11.03 -8.70 12.23
N PRO A 189 -10.35 -9.50 13.06
CA PRO A 189 -10.59 -10.93 13.19
C PRO A 189 -12.07 -11.23 13.52
N GLY A 190 -12.63 -12.26 12.90
CA GLY A 190 -14.02 -12.67 13.10
C GLY A 190 -15.06 -11.75 12.47
N GLY A 191 -14.75 -11.12 11.32
CA GLY A 191 -15.72 -10.37 10.51
C GLY A 191 -16.11 -8.98 11.03
N LYS A 192 -15.68 -8.63 12.25
CA LYS A 192 -16.00 -7.35 12.90
C LYS A 192 -15.55 -6.16 12.07
N ARG A 193 -16.50 -5.27 11.77
CA ARG A 193 -16.29 -4.11 10.89
C ARG A 193 -16.43 -2.80 11.67
N LEU A 194 -15.46 -1.91 11.48
CA LEU A 194 -15.46 -0.53 11.94
C LEU A 194 -15.34 0.38 10.73
N VAL A 195 -16.33 1.25 10.51
CA VAL A 195 -16.28 2.25 9.43
C VAL A 195 -16.38 3.64 10.03
N ILE A 196 -15.48 4.52 9.62
CA ILE A 196 -15.35 5.90 10.09
C ILE A 196 -15.32 6.83 8.88
N ASP A 197 -16.05 7.94 8.92
CA ASP A 197 -15.93 9.06 7.98
C ASP A 197 -15.77 10.40 8.72
N GLU A 198 -15.90 11.51 8.00
CA GLU A 198 -15.86 12.86 8.56
C GLU A 198 -16.89 13.12 9.68
N GLY A 199 -18.01 12.39 9.69
CA GLY A 199 -19.07 12.45 10.71
C GLY A 199 -18.84 11.54 11.91
N GLY A 200 -17.79 10.73 11.91
CA GLY A 200 -17.44 9.80 12.99
C GLY A 200 -17.73 8.33 12.66
N ILE A 201 -18.07 7.53 13.67
CA ILE A 201 -18.30 6.08 13.50
C ILE A 201 -19.64 5.82 12.82
N ILE A 202 -19.59 5.17 11.65
CA ILE A 202 -20.76 4.72 10.88
C ILE A 202 -21.05 3.23 11.13
N GLU A 203 -20.05 2.41 11.42
CA GLU A 203 -20.29 0.99 11.74
C GLU A 203 -19.38 0.53 12.88
N PRO A 204 -19.87 -0.38 13.75
CA PRO A 204 -21.20 -0.99 13.71
C PRO A 204 -22.28 -0.04 14.28
N GLU A 205 -23.57 -0.30 13.99
CA GLU A 205 -24.65 0.64 14.30
C GLU A 205 -24.76 0.98 15.79
N GLU A 206 -24.37 0.06 16.66
CA GLU A 206 -24.40 0.25 18.11
C GLU A 206 -23.42 1.32 18.58
N LEU A 207 -22.35 1.58 17.82
CA LEU A 207 -21.36 2.62 18.10
C LEU A 207 -21.72 3.97 17.44
N ARG A 208 -22.71 4.00 16.54
CA ARG A 208 -23.22 5.28 16.00
C ARG A 208 -23.80 6.12 17.13
N ASN A 209 -23.52 7.42 17.11
CA ASN A 209 -24.11 8.39 18.03
C ASN A 209 -23.89 8.05 19.53
N LEU A 210 -22.78 7.39 19.88
CA LEU A 210 -22.44 7.07 21.27
C LEU A 210 -22.45 8.30 22.17
N GLY A 211 -21.87 9.42 21.72
CA GLY A 211 -21.85 10.69 22.47
C GLY A 211 -23.26 11.15 22.89
N PRO A 212 -24.18 11.39 21.94
CA PRO A 212 -25.57 11.73 22.25
C PRO A 212 -26.29 10.72 23.15
N ARG A 213 -26.07 9.41 22.96
CA ARG A 213 -26.69 8.36 23.79
C ARG A 213 -26.21 8.42 25.24
N ILE A 214 -24.89 8.52 25.45
CA ILE A 214 -24.29 8.68 26.79
C ILE A 214 -24.82 9.96 27.45
N ALA A 215 -24.85 11.08 26.71
CA ALA A 215 -25.34 12.35 27.24
C ALA A 215 -26.81 12.26 27.70
N LYS A 216 -27.67 11.58 26.93
CA LYS A 216 -29.07 11.34 27.31
C LYS A 216 -29.19 10.49 28.57
N GLU A 217 -28.46 9.37 28.63
CA GLU A 217 -28.52 8.44 29.77
C GLU A 217 -28.07 9.11 31.09
N VAL A 218 -27.01 9.92 31.02
CA VAL A 218 -26.54 10.73 32.15
C VAL A 218 -27.59 11.76 32.56
N ALA A 219 -28.21 12.45 31.59
CA ALA A 219 -29.23 13.45 31.87
C ALA A 219 -30.47 12.85 32.54
N ASP A 220 -30.92 11.67 32.09
CA ASP A 220 -32.08 10.98 32.64
C ASP A 220 -31.77 10.42 34.05
N SER A 221 -30.57 9.86 34.26
CA SER A 221 -30.09 9.45 35.59
C SER A 221 -30.04 10.61 36.58
N LEU A 222 -29.59 11.79 36.15
CA LEU A 222 -29.55 12.99 36.99
C LEU A 222 -30.96 13.53 37.32
N LYS A 223 -31.93 13.39 36.41
CA LYS A 223 -33.33 13.74 36.67
C LYS A 223 -33.94 12.81 37.72
N ASP A 224 -33.71 11.51 37.61
CA ASP A 224 -34.22 10.51 38.55
C ASP A 224 -33.60 10.68 39.94
N LEU A 225 -32.30 11.01 40.01
CA LEU A 225 -31.66 11.34 41.28
C LEU A 225 -32.30 12.58 41.92
N LYS A 226 -32.53 13.64 41.12
CA LYS A 226 -33.20 14.86 41.60
C LYS A 226 -34.64 14.60 42.08
N SER A 227 -35.40 13.75 41.39
CA SER A 227 -36.78 13.41 41.77
C SER A 227 -36.80 12.62 43.09
N THR A 228 -35.88 11.67 43.24
CA THR A 228 -35.72 10.84 44.45
C THR A 228 -35.30 11.68 45.65
N MET A 229 -34.32 12.57 45.49
CA MET A 229 -33.90 13.50 46.56
C MET A 229 -35.02 14.45 46.98
N ARG A 230 -35.85 14.92 46.04
CA ARG A 230 -37.02 15.76 46.35
C ARG A 230 -38.13 15.01 47.10
N ARG A 231 -38.34 13.73 46.81
CA ARG A 231 -39.29 12.87 47.55
C ARG A 231 -38.85 12.65 48.99
N ARG A 232 -37.59 12.25 49.22
CA ARG A 232 -37.05 12.08 50.58
C ARG A 232 -37.14 13.35 51.42
N ARG A 233 -36.79 14.51 50.84
CA ARG A 233 -36.95 15.81 51.52
C ARG A 233 -38.38 16.18 51.89
N ARG A 234 -39.41 15.61 51.25
CA ARG A 234 -40.82 15.84 51.60
C ARG A 234 -41.33 14.88 52.67
N GLU A 235 -40.72 13.70 52.80
CA GLU A 235 -41.04 12.70 53.83
C GLU A 235 -40.35 13.01 55.18
N ASP A 236 -39.20 13.69 55.15
CA ASP A 236 -38.45 14.10 56.34
C ASP A 236 -38.93 15.43 56.97
N VAL A 237 -40.07 15.99 56.56
CA VAL A 237 -40.66 17.18 57.22
C VAL A 237 -41.62 16.70 58.32
N PRO A 238 -41.29 16.84 59.61
CA PRO A 238 -42.20 16.47 60.69
C PRO A 238 -43.45 17.34 60.62
N ARG A 239 -44.62 16.73 60.78
CA ARG A 239 -45.89 17.44 60.97
C ARG A 239 -45.95 18.11 62.32
#